data_AF-A0A821FHQ8-F1
#
_entry.id   AF-A0A821FHQ8-F1
#
_cell.length_a   1.000
_cell.length_b   1.000
_cell.length_c   1.000
_cell.angle_alpha   90.00
_cell.angle_beta   90.00
_cell.angle_gamma   90.00
#
_symmetry.space_group_name_H-M   'P 1'
#
loop_
_entity.id
_entity.type
_entity.pdbx_description
1 polymer ?
#
loop_
_entity_poly.entity_id
_entity_poly.type
_entity_poly.pdbx_seq_one_letter_code
_entity_poly.pdbx_strand_id
1 'polypeptide(L)'
;MGSNQSRANYRVELHAQIFFSGLPNIFITINPCDLHHPLAMKFAGVDLDIDNLTVELMPKSHERAAIVSNHPVGIARFFNKLIT
;
A
#
# COMPACT_ATOMS: atom_id res chain seq x y z
N MET A 1 25.38 -10.84 10.98
CA MET A 1 25.02 -10.08 9.76
C MET A 1 26.30 -9.76 9.01
N GLY A 2 26.65 -10.54 7.98
CA GLY A 2 27.93 -10.30 7.27
C GLY A 2 28.44 -11.44 6.41
N SER A 3 27.91 -12.66 6.54
CA SER A 3 28.26 -13.74 5.62
C SER A 3 27.68 -13.49 4.23
N ASN A 4 28.38 -13.96 3.19
CA ASN A 4 27.92 -13.84 1.81
C ASN A 4 26.55 -14.48 1.60
N GLN A 5 26.25 -15.56 2.34
CA GLN A 5 24.94 -16.21 2.30
C GLN A 5 23.82 -15.31 2.84
N SER A 6 24.00 -14.66 3.98
CA SER A 6 22.98 -13.73 4.51
C SER A 6 22.74 -12.58 3.53
N ARG A 7 23.79 -12.02 2.94
CA ARG A 7 23.66 -10.95 1.94
C ARG A 7 22.96 -11.41 0.66
N ALA A 8 23.16 -12.66 0.24
CA ALA A 8 22.45 -13.24 -0.91
C ALA A 8 20.96 -13.43 -0.61
N ASN A 9 20.61 -13.95 0.57
CA ASN A 9 19.22 -14.15 0.98
C ASN A 9 18.46 -12.81 1.08
N TYR A 10 19.06 -11.76 1.66
CA TYR A 10 18.41 -10.45 1.73
C TYR A 10 18.17 -9.82 0.35
N ARG A 11 19.08 -10.06 -0.62
CA ARG A 11 18.87 -9.59 -2.01
C ARG A 11 17.73 -10.33 -2.70
N VAL A 12 17.56 -11.62 -2.41
CA VAL A 12 16.44 -12.43 -2.91
C VAL A 12 15.11 -11.90 -2.37
N GLU A 13 15.02 -11.58 -1.08
CA GLU A 13 13.83 -10.94 -0.50
C GLU A 13 13.55 -9.56 -1.10
N LEU A 14 14.58 -8.70 -1.20
CA LEU A 14 14.43 -7.34 -1.74
C LEU A 14 13.98 -7.31 -3.21
N HIS A 15 14.44 -8.28 -4.01
CA HIS A 15 14.10 -8.35 -5.43
C HIS A 15 12.94 -9.30 -5.73
N ALA A 16 12.33 -9.90 -4.69
CA ALA A 16 11.35 -10.98 -4.83
C ALA A 16 11.80 -12.09 -5.81
N GLN A 17 13.10 -12.39 -5.89
CA GLN A 17 13.64 -13.34 -6.87
C GLN A 17 13.44 -14.80 -6.41
N ILE A 18 12.58 -15.55 -7.10
CA ILE A 18 12.43 -17.00 -6.87
C ILE A 18 13.28 -17.76 -7.90
N PHE A 19 14.16 -18.64 -7.45
CA PHE A 19 14.81 -19.63 -8.30
C PHE A 19 13.89 -20.85 -8.42
N PHE A 20 13.33 -21.09 -9.61
CA PHE A 20 12.49 -22.26 -9.85
C PHE A 20 12.71 -22.83 -11.26
N SER A 21 12.78 -24.16 -11.38
CA SER A 21 13.00 -24.87 -12.64
C SER A 21 11.71 -25.57 -13.07
N GLY A 22 11.08 -25.11 -14.16
CA GLY A 22 10.12 -25.94 -14.92
C GLY A 22 8.72 -25.37 -15.22
N LEU A 23 8.28 -24.25 -14.63
CA LEU A 23 6.99 -23.61 -14.95
C LEU A 23 7.09 -22.08 -15.00
N PRO A 24 6.31 -21.38 -15.86
CA PRO A 24 6.27 -19.93 -15.89
C PRO A 24 5.63 -19.38 -14.62
N ASN A 25 6.37 -18.54 -13.89
CA ASN A 25 5.88 -17.82 -12.72
C ASN A 25 5.67 -16.34 -13.08
N ILE A 26 4.54 -15.77 -12.66
CA ILE A 26 4.24 -14.35 -12.84
C ILE A 26 4.50 -13.65 -11.51
N PHE A 27 5.38 -12.65 -11.53
CA PHE A 27 5.62 -11.77 -10.40
C PHE A 27 4.73 -10.54 -10.52
N ILE A 28 3.89 -10.30 -9.52
CA ILE A 28 3.03 -9.12 -9.45
C ILE A 28 3.24 -8.45 -8.11
N THR A 29 3.82 -7.25 -8.13
CA THR A 29 3.81 -6.36 -6.96
C THR A 29 2.54 -5.55 -7.01
N ILE A 30 1.62 -5.81 -6.08
CA ILE A 30 0.40 -5.02 -5.93
C ILE A 30 0.68 -3.94 -4.89
N ASN A 31 0.76 -2.68 -5.33
CA ASN A 31 0.80 -1.53 -4.42
C ASN A 31 -0.57 -0.85 -4.39
N PRO A 32 -1.35 -1.01 -3.30
CA PRO A 32 -2.65 -0.38 -3.18
C PRO A 32 -2.51 1.14 -3.08
N CYS A 33 -3.33 1.87 -3.83
CA CYS A 33 -3.27 3.32 -3.84
C CYS A 33 -4.01 3.92 -2.64
N ASP A 34 -3.36 4.81 -1.90
CA ASP A 34 -3.93 5.58 -0.79
C ASP A 34 -4.74 6.80 -1.25
N LEU A 35 -4.42 7.40 -2.39
CA LEU A 35 -5.09 8.61 -2.89
C LEU A 35 -6.52 8.38 -3.38
N HIS A 36 -6.81 7.19 -3.90
CA HIS A 36 -8.11 6.86 -4.49
C HIS A 36 -8.95 5.94 -3.61
N HIS A 37 -8.43 5.53 -2.45
CA HIS A 37 -9.10 4.59 -1.58
C HIS A 37 -9.90 5.31 -0.50
N PRO A 38 -11.22 5.09 -0.40
CA PRO A 38 -12.08 5.77 0.58
C PRO A 38 -11.67 5.49 2.04
N LEU A 39 -11.28 4.24 2.34
CA LEU A 39 -10.71 3.91 3.65
C LEU A 39 -9.51 4.77 4.00
N ALA A 40 -8.58 5.05 3.07
CA ALA A 40 -7.42 5.88 3.38
C ALA A 40 -7.84 7.29 3.85
N MET A 41 -8.90 7.84 3.27
CA MET A 41 -9.50 9.11 3.72
C MET A 41 -10.15 8.98 5.11
N LYS A 42 -10.88 7.89 5.38
CA LYS A 42 -11.45 7.62 6.71
C LYS A 42 -10.37 7.50 7.78
N PHE A 43 -9.27 6.80 7.47
CA PHE A 43 -8.10 6.68 8.34
C PHE A 43 -7.35 8.00 8.53
N ALA A 44 -7.41 8.90 7.54
CA ALA A 44 -6.93 10.27 7.65
C ALA A 44 -7.90 11.20 8.41
N GLY A 45 -9.02 10.68 8.92
CA GLY A 45 -9.98 11.43 9.74
C GLY A 45 -11.05 12.19 8.95
N VAL A 46 -11.18 11.94 7.64
CA VAL A 46 -12.26 12.53 6.82
C VAL A 46 -13.57 11.82 7.18
N ASP A 47 -14.61 12.61 7.48
CA ASP A 47 -15.92 12.06 7.75
C ASP A 47 -16.60 11.62 6.45
N LEU A 48 -16.41 10.35 6.12
CA LEU A 48 -17.01 9.69 4.96
C LEU A 48 -17.89 8.54 5.45
N ASP A 49 -19.10 8.48 4.91
CA ASP A 49 -19.94 7.29 4.97
C ASP A 49 -19.43 6.29 3.91
N ILE A 50 -18.88 5.17 4.38
CA ILE A 50 -18.31 4.14 3.51
C ILE A 50 -19.42 3.31 2.86
N ASP A 51 -20.57 3.17 3.54
CA ASP A 51 -21.66 2.30 3.08
C ASP A 51 -22.47 2.96 1.97
N ASN A 52 -22.52 4.30 1.93
CA ASN A 52 -23.22 5.08 0.92
C ASN A 52 -22.29 5.97 0.08
N LEU A 53 -21.09 5.49 -0.22
CA LEU A 53 -20.10 6.30 -0.91
C LEU A 53 -20.41 6.46 -2.41
N THR A 54 -20.54 7.70 -2.86
CA THR A 54 -20.48 8.08 -4.28
C THR A 54 -19.20 8.85 -4.59
N VAL A 55 -18.77 8.84 -5.86
CA VAL A 55 -17.55 9.54 -6.31
C VAL A 55 -17.59 11.03 -5.99
N GLU A 56 -18.78 11.62 -6.00
CA GLU A 56 -19.04 13.04 -5.74
C GLU A 56 -18.88 13.42 -4.26
N LEU A 57 -19.02 12.46 -3.35
CA LEU A 57 -18.84 12.66 -1.90
C LEU A 57 -17.35 12.63 -1.49
N MET A 58 -16.46 12.17 -2.37
CA MET A 58 -15.03 12.17 -2.09
C MET A 58 -14.42 13.57 -2.33
N PRO A 59 -13.45 13.99 -1.49
CA PRO A 59 -12.70 15.22 -1.75
C PRO A 59 -12.03 15.18 -3.12
N LYS A 60 -11.73 16.34 -3.70
CA LYS A 60 -11.06 16.42 -5.01
C LYS A 60 -9.66 15.82 -4.96
N SER A 61 -9.11 15.40 -6.09
CA SER A 61 -7.81 14.71 -6.15
C SER A 61 -6.67 15.44 -5.43
N HIS A 62 -6.58 16.75 -5.61
CA HIS A 62 -5.55 17.58 -4.95
C HIS A 62 -5.78 17.70 -3.43
N GLU A 63 -7.04 17.78 -2.98
CA GLU A 63 -7.38 17.80 -1.56
C GLU A 63 -7.02 16.47 -0.90
N ARG A 64 -7.31 15.36 -1.57
CA ARG A 64 -6.92 14.02 -1.09
C ARG A 64 -5.41 13.89 -0.94
N ALA A 65 -4.63 14.39 -1.90
CA ALA A 65 -3.18 14.40 -1.81
C ALA A 65 -2.66 15.23 -0.62
N ALA A 66 -3.26 16.40 -0.37
CA ALA A 66 -2.93 17.22 0.78
C ALA A 66 -3.31 16.53 2.11
N ILE A 67 -4.50 15.92 2.19
CA ILE A 67 -4.98 15.20 3.37
C ILE A 67 -4.06 14.03 3.70
N VAL A 68 -3.73 13.19 2.71
CA VAL A 68 -2.80 12.05 2.87
C VAL A 68 -1.45 12.51 3.40
N SER A 69 -0.90 13.58 2.81
CA SER A 69 0.39 14.13 3.22
C SER A 69 0.38 14.67 4.65
N ASN A 70 -0.73 15.23 5.11
CA ASN A 70 -0.88 15.78 6.45
C ASN A 70 -1.18 14.72 7.54
N HIS A 71 -1.58 13.51 7.16
CA HIS A 71 -1.99 12.45 8.10
C HIS A 71 -1.17 11.15 7.95
N PRO A 72 0.17 11.19 8.03
CA PRO A 72 1.02 10.05 7.73
C PRO A 72 0.75 8.82 8.62
N VAL A 73 0.39 9.04 9.89
CA VAL A 73 0.05 7.96 10.83
C VAL A 73 -1.24 7.25 10.43
N GLY A 74 -2.25 7.99 9.96
CA GLY A 74 -3.51 7.42 9.47
C GLY A 74 -3.26 6.53 8.26
N ILE A 75 -2.43 7.01 7.33
CA ILE A 75 -2.07 6.28 6.12
C ILE A 75 -1.24 5.03 6.42
N ALA A 76 -0.30 5.10 7.37
CA ALA A 76 0.43 3.92 7.83
C ALA A 76 -0.51 2.86 8.43
N ARG A 77 -1.52 3.28 9.21
CA ARG A 77 -2.54 2.37 9.76
C ARG A 77 -3.42 1.76 8.67
N PHE A 78 -3.77 2.53 7.65
CA PHE A 78 -4.48 2.04 6.47
C PHE A 78 -3.70 0.91 5.78
N PHE A 79 -2.42 1.14 5.45
CA PHE A 79 -1.59 0.10 4.83
C PHE A 79 -1.44 -1.13 5.73
N ASN A 80 -1.20 -0.92 7.03
CA ASN A 80 -1.11 -2.03 7.97
C ASN A 80 -2.39 -2.88 7.99
N LYS A 81 -3.57 -2.25 7.91
CA LYS A 81 -4.86 -2.96 7.89
C LYS A 81 -5.20 -3.61 6.56
N LEU A 82 -4.63 -3.14 5.46
CA LEU A 82 -4.88 -3.72 4.16
C LEU A 82 -3.95 -4.90 3.86
N ILE A 83 -2.77 -4.92 4.49
CA ILE A 83 -1.77 -5.97 4.35
C ILE A 83 -1.92 -7.08 5.42
N THR A 84 -2.45 -6.75 6.61
CA THR A 84 -2.60 -7.68 7.75
C THR A 84 -4.06 -7.97 8.07
#